data_AF-A0A971MH82-F1
#
_entry.id   AF-A0A971MH82-F1
#
_cell.length_a   1.000
_cell.length_b   1.000
_cell.length_c   1.000
_cell.angle_alpha   90.00
_cell.angle_beta   90.00
_cell.angle_gamma   90.00
#
_symmetry.space_group_name_H-M   'P 1'
#
loop_
_entity.id
_entity.type
_entity.pdbx_description
1 polymer ?
#
loop_
_entity_poly.entity_id
_entity_poly.type
_entity_poly.pdbx_seq_one_letter_code
_entity_poly.pdbx_strand_id
1 'polypeptide(L)' 'MDKRPIDPNAFKALEEMKIELAGELGITDTSENKDALDPTTTIFTAGAVDGLMTQELAKMGEEEFIDED' A
#
# COMPACT_ATOMS: atom_id res chain seq x y z
N MET A 1 13.48 0.10 -16.60
CA MET A 1 13.64 0.03 -15.14
C MET A 1 13.98 -1.40 -14.82
N ASP A 2 15.22 -1.68 -14.45
CA ASP A 2 15.60 -3.02 -14.00
C ASP A 2 14.68 -3.43 -12.86
N LYS A 3 13.98 -4.55 -13.04
CA LYS A 3 13.21 -5.20 -11.99
C LYS A 3 14.23 -5.70 -10.97
N ARG A 4 14.65 -4.81 -10.07
CA ARG A 4 15.44 -5.18 -8.89
C ARG A 4 14.72 -6.38 -8.25
N PRO A 5 15.43 -7.44 -7.84
CA PRO A 5 14.79 -8.52 -7.12
C PRO A 5 14.20 -7.92 -5.84
N ILE A 6 12.90 -7.64 -5.87
CA ILE A 6 12.14 -7.28 -4.69
C ILE A 6 12.06 -8.56 -3.89
N ASP A 7 12.50 -8.50 -2.63
CA ASP A 7 12.36 -9.61 -1.71
C ASP A 7 10.89 -10.08 -1.72
N PRO A 8 10.61 -11.36 -2.02
CA PRO A 8 9.24 -11.86 -2.14
C PRO A 8 8.46 -11.74 -0.82
N ASN A 9 9.13 -11.72 0.34
CA ASN A 9 8.50 -11.46 1.62
C ASN A 9 8.16 -9.98 1.78
N ALA A 10 9.05 -9.07 1.34
CA ALA A 10 8.75 -7.64 1.33
C ALA A 10 7.58 -7.32 0.40
N PHE A 11 7.48 -7.98 -0.75
CA PHE A 11 6.33 -7.85 -1.64
C PHE A 11 5.02 -8.25 -0.95
N LYS A 12 5.00 -9.40 -0.27
CA LYS A 12 3.81 -9.87 0.47
C LYS A 12 3.43 -8.93 1.61
N ALA A 13 4.40 -8.48 2.39
CA ALA A 13 4.15 -7.54 3.48
C ALA A 13 3.55 -6.22 2.98
N LEU A 14 4.03 -5.71 1.84
CA LEU A 14 3.45 -4.53 1.20
C LEU A 14 2.03 -4.77 0.68
N GLU A 15 1.75 -5.95 0.13
CA GLU A 15 0.41 -6.32 -0.32
C GLU A 15 -0.58 -6.43 0.85
N GLU A 16 -0.15 -7.00 1.98
CA GLU A 16 -0.95 -7.05 3.22
C GLU A 16 -1.23 -5.66 3.78
N MET A 17 -0.19 -4.81 3.87
CA MET A 17 -0.35 -3.41 4.30
C MET A 17 -1.28 -2.63 3.37
N LYS A 18 -1.23 -2.88 2.06
CA LYS A 18 -2.13 -2.26 1.09
C LYS A 18 -3.59 -2.60 1.37
N ILE A 19 -3.87 -3.88 1.66
CA ILE A 19 -5.21 -4.38 1.96
C ILE A 19 -5.72 -3.77 3.27
N GLU A 20 -4.87 -3.70 4.30
CA GLU A 20 -5.20 -3.10 5.59
C GLU A 20 -5.57 -1.62 5.44
N LEU A 21 -4.72 -0.82 4.81
CA LEU A 21 -4.97 0.61 4.57
C LEU A 21 -6.18 0.87 3.68
N ALA A 22 -6.41 0.02 2.67
CA ALA A 22 -7.62 0.08 1.88
C ALA A 22 -8.87 -0.15 2.75
N GLY A 23 -8.81 -1.14 3.64
CA GLY A 23 -9.85 -1.40 4.63
C GLY A 23 -10.11 -0.22 5.57
N GLU A 24 -9.06 0.42 6.09
CA GLU A 24 -9.16 1.61 6.95
C GLU A 24 -9.83 2.80 6.24
N LEU A 25 -9.53 2.97 4.95
CA LEU A 25 -10.15 4.01 4.12
C LEU A 25 -11.59 3.67 3.69
N GLY A 26 -12.13 2.53 4.13
CA GLY A 26 -13.44 2.04 3.72
C GLY A 26 -13.48 1.61 2.23
N ILE A 27 -12.31 1.43 1.61
CA ILE A 27 -12.16 0.82 0.30
C ILE A 27 -12.25 -0.68 0.53
N THR A 28 -13.47 -1.18 0.67
CA THR A 28 -13.71 -2.62 0.71
C THR A 28 -13.23 -3.24 -0.59
N ASP A 29 -12.71 -4.46 -0.46
CA ASP A 29 -12.20 -5.30 -1.54
C ASP A 29 -13.27 -5.44 -2.64
N THR A 30 -13.27 -4.50 -3.57
CA THR A 30 -14.22 -4.39 -4.68
C THR A 30 -13.73 -5.20 -5.87
N SER A 31 -12.79 -6.12 -5.61
CA SER A 31 -12.33 -7.14 -6.54
C SER A 31 -13.47 -8.03 -7.03
N GLU A 32 -14.59 -8.12 -6.31
CA GLU A 32 -15.81 -8.85 -6.72
C GLU A 32 -16.68 -8.10 -7.76
N ASN A 33 -16.48 -6.80 -7.99
CA ASN A 33 -17.36 -6.02 -8.87
C ASN A 33 -16.57 -5.07 -9.80
N LYS A 34 -15.71 -5.67 -10.63
CA LYS A 34 -14.87 -4.97 -11.63
C LYS A 34 -15.66 -4.14 -12.64
N ASP A 35 -16.96 -4.40 -12.81
CA ASP A 35 -17.84 -3.68 -13.74
C ASP A 35 -18.56 -2.49 -13.10
N ALA A 36 -18.49 -2.30 -11.77
CA ALA A 36 -19.26 -1.29 -11.04
C ALA A 36 -18.45 -0.06 -10.59
N LEU A 37 -17.13 -0.08 -10.73
CA LEU A 37 -16.27 1.02 -10.29
C LEU A 37 -15.93 1.96 -11.43
N ASP A 38 -16.23 3.24 -11.23
CA ASP A 38 -15.75 4.31 -12.08
C ASP A 38 -14.20 4.30 -12.04
N PRO A 39 -13.50 4.20 -13.18
CA PRO A 39 -12.04 4.12 -13.23
C PRO A 39 -11.33 5.25 -12.48
N THR A 40 -11.99 6.41 -12.40
CA THR A 40 -11.48 7.59 -11.72
C THR A 40 -11.50 7.38 -10.20
N THR A 41 -12.55 6.77 -9.65
CA THR A 41 -12.57 6.40 -8.22
C THR A 41 -11.47 5.39 -7.88
N THR A 42 -11.21 4.39 -8.72
CA THR A 42 -10.15 3.39 -8.49
C THR A 42 -8.74 3.99 -8.52
N ILE A 43 -8.47 4.98 -9.40
CA ILE A 43 -7.15 5.62 -9.49
C ILE A 43 -6.89 6.55 -8.29
N PHE A 44 -7.89 7.33 -7.88
CA PHE A 44 -7.73 8.24 -6.73
C PHE A 44 -7.62 7.46 -5.40
N THR A 45 -8.35 6.36 -5.25
CA THR A 45 -8.21 5.49 -4.08
C THR A 45 -6.89 4.73 -4.09
N ALA A 46 -6.45 4.20 -5.24
CA ALA A 46 -5.13 3.57 -5.35
C ALA A 46 -3.99 4.54 -5.01
N GLY A 47 -4.05 5.78 -5.51
CA GLY A 47 -3.05 6.80 -5.19
C GLY A 47 -3.02 7.21 -3.72
N ALA A 48 -4.19 7.26 -3.06
CA ALA A 48 -4.26 7.56 -1.63
C ALA A 48 -3.66 6.43 -0.78
N VAL A 49 -4.00 5.17 -1.08
CA VAL A 49 -3.44 3.99 -0.38
C VAL A 49 -1.93 3.90 -0.60
N ASP A 50 -1.45 4.08 -1.83
CA ASP A 50 -0.02 4.02 -2.14
C ASP A 50 0.78 5.17 -1.45
N GLY A 51 0.15 6.35 -1.30
CA GLY A 51 0.72 7.46 -0.53
C GLY A 51 0.83 7.16 0.96
N LEU A 52 -0.22 6.58 1.57
CA LEU A 52 -0.21 6.17 2.98
C LEU A 52 0.81 5.05 3.24
N MET A 53 0.89 4.06 2.35
CA MET A 53 1.92 3.01 2.43
C MET A 53 3.33 3.61 2.45
N THR A 54 3.59 4.60 1.59
CA THR A 54 4.90 5.27 1.55
C THR A 54 5.19 6.02 2.85
N GLN A 55 4.19 6.66 3.44
CA GLN A 55 4.34 7.38 4.71
C GLN A 55 4.63 6.42 5.87
N GLU A 56 3.94 5.28 5.94
CA GLU A 56 4.17 4.31 7.01
C GLU A 56 5.54 3.63 6.87
N LEU A 57 5.98 3.32 5.65
CA LEU A 57 7.34 2.83 5.39
C LEU A 57 8.42 3.82 5.83
N ALA A 58 8.22 5.11 5.54
CA ALA A 58 9.15 6.14 5.96
C ALA A 58 9.21 6.25 7.49
N LYS A 59 8.05 6.21 8.16
CA LYS A 59 7.94 6.24 9.61
C LYS A 59 8.60 5.03 10.27
N MET A 60 8.35 3.81 9.78
CA MET A 60 9.02 2.60 10.29
C MET A 60 10.54 2.68 10.10
N GLY A 61 11.00 3.22 8.97
CA GLY A 61 12.42 3.49 8.77
C GLY A 61 12.97 4.48 9.79
N GLU A 62 12.30 5.61 9.99
CA GLU A 62 12.70 6.61 11.00
C GLU A 62 12.75 6.01 12.41
N GLU A 63 11.73 5.24 12.82
CA GLU A 63 11.67 4.58 14.13
C GLU A 63 12.81 3.56 14.31
N GLU A 64 13.08 2.72 13.31
CA GLU A 64 14.17 1.73 13.39
C GLU A 64 15.57 2.37 13.37
N PHE A 65 15.74 3.53 12.73
CA PHE A 65 17.02 4.25 12.71
C PHE A 65 17.27 5.14 13.94
N ILE A 66 16.25 5.49 14.72
CA ILE A 66 16.37 6.33 15.92
C ILE A 66 16.91 5.54 17.13
N ASP A 67 16.80 4.20 17.13
CA ASP A 67 17.21 3.35 18.26
C ASP A 67 18.68 2.86 18.20
N GLU A 68 19.52 3.40 17.29
CA GLU A 68 20.94 3.01 17.13
C GLU A 68 21.97 3.94 17.82
N ASP A 69 21.56 4.77 18.79
CA ASP A 69 22.45 5.65 19.59
C ASP A 69 22.78 5.13 21.01
#